data_AF-A0A847FKG5-F1
#
_entry.id   AF-A0A847FKG5-F1
#
_cell.length_a   1.000
_cell.length_b   1.000
_cell.length_c   1.000
_cell.angle_alpha   90.00
_cell.angle_beta   90.00
_cell.angle_gamma   90.00
#
_symmetry.space_group_name_H-M   'P 1'
#
loop_
_entity.id
_entity.type
_entity.pdbx_description
1 polymer ?
#
loop_
_entity_poly.entity_id
_entity_poly.type
_entity_poly.pdbx_seq_one_letter_code
_entity_poly.pdbx_strand_id
1 'polypeptide(L)'
;MKARIPKQSEPPKVEERDDGRVRQVRRYKLLTPLFGGGVEPQQADAVTMVRGSQVRGHLRFWWRATRGGRFEGDLEAMRRVEEAIWGSLGAKGKAGPSSVIVAIPEFKETPVGDPGSPLSYVAFP
;
A
#
# COMPACT_ATOMS: atom_id res chain seq x y z
N MET A 1 -31.92 8.45 -7.72
CA MET A 1 -31.04 7.38 -7.19
C MET A 1 -30.42 7.86 -5.87
N LYS A 2 -30.64 7.16 -4.76
CA LYS A 2 -29.99 7.48 -3.48
C LYS A 2 -28.57 6.90 -3.51
N ALA A 3 -27.54 7.74 -3.42
CA ALA A 3 -26.16 7.27 -3.38
C ALA A 3 -25.94 6.39 -2.14
N ARG A 4 -25.42 5.18 -2.34
CA ARG A 4 -25.04 4.30 -1.24
C ARG A 4 -23.77 4.87 -0.61
N ILE A 5 -23.90 5.55 0.53
CA ILE A 5 -22.74 6.01 1.31
C ILE A 5 -22.16 4.78 2.01
N PRO A 6 -20.91 4.38 1.72
CA PRO A 6 -20.24 3.31 2.45
C PRO A 6 -20.13 3.72 3.91
N LYS A 7 -20.34 2.78 4.85
CA LYS A 7 -20.03 3.04 6.26
C LYS A 7 -18.54 3.32 6.37
N GLN A 8 -18.17 4.59 6.57
CA GLN A 8 -16.81 4.96 6.92
C GLN A 8 -16.57 4.49 8.34
N SER A 9 -15.66 3.55 8.53
CA SER A 9 -15.14 3.24 9.86
C SER A 9 -14.30 4.40 10.34
N GLU A 10 -14.34 4.70 11.63
CA GLU A 10 -13.41 5.65 12.23
C GLU A 10 -11.96 5.24 11.94
N PRO A 11 -11.07 6.20 11.66
CA PRO A 11 -9.66 5.89 11.49
C PRO A 11 -9.15 5.25 12.80
N PRO A 12 -8.32 4.19 12.71
CA PRO A 12 -7.80 3.54 13.90
C PRO A 12 -6.97 4.53 14.70
N LYS A 13 -7.00 4.35 16.03
CA LYS A 13 -6.22 5.14 16.96
C LYS A 13 -4.73 5.04 16.60
N VAL A 14 -4.05 6.19 16.65
CA VAL A 14 -2.62 6.30 16.41
C VAL A 14 -1.91 5.89 17.70
N GLU A 15 -1.11 4.83 17.62
CA GLU A 15 -0.23 4.40 18.72
C GLU A 15 1.19 4.90 18.42
N GLU A 16 1.69 5.76 19.30
CA GLU A 16 3.09 6.21 19.28
C GLU A 16 3.96 5.16 19.95
N ARG A 17 5.12 4.91 19.36
CA ARG A 17 6.17 4.05 19.91
C ARG A 17 7.19 4.91 20.64
N ASP A 18 7.93 4.28 21.54
CA ASP A 18 9.00 4.92 22.34
C ASP A 18 10.13 5.54 21.48
N ASP A 19 10.28 5.09 20.23
CA ASP A 19 11.25 5.63 19.26
C ASP A 19 10.74 6.86 18.50
N GLY A 20 9.62 7.45 18.93
CA GLY A 20 8.99 8.61 18.30
C GLY A 20 8.28 8.30 16.98
N ARG A 21 8.11 7.02 16.63
CA ARG A 21 7.40 6.60 15.41
C ARG A 21 5.95 6.22 15.71
N VAL A 22 5.06 6.51 14.76
CA VAL A 22 3.69 6.01 14.79
C VAL A 22 3.64 4.60 14.19
N ARG A 23 3.03 3.65 14.89
CA ARG A 23 2.73 2.32 14.33
C ARG A 23 1.26 2.25 13.92
N GLN A 24 1.03 1.84 12.67
CA GLN A 24 -0.31 1.49 12.19
C GLN A 24 -0.28 0.09 11.60
N VAL A 25 -1.16 -0.78 12.10
CA VAL A 25 -1.38 -2.13 11.56
C VAL A 25 -2.76 -2.19 10.95
N ARG A 26 -2.84 -2.71 9.71
CA ARG A 26 -4.11 -2.83 8.98
C ARG A 26 -4.21 -4.21 8.35
N ARG A 27 -5.43 -4.75 8.37
CA ARG A 27 -5.77 -6.01 7.71
C ARG A 27 -6.64 -5.71 6.50
N TYR A 28 -6.28 -6.28 5.37
CA TYR A 28 -7.01 -6.14 4.13
C TYR A 28 -7.50 -7.51 3.66
N LYS A 29 -8.71 -7.55 3.12
CA LYS A 29 -9.24 -8.71 2.40
C LYS A 29 -9.39 -8.30 0.94
N LEU A 30 -8.83 -9.09 0.05
CA LEU A 30 -8.97 -8.88 -1.38
C LEU A 30 -10.36 -9.31 -1.82
N LEU A 31 -10.98 -8.48 -2.65
CA LEU A 31 -12.25 -8.83 -3.32
C LEU A 31 -11.98 -9.68 -4.57
N THR A 32 -11.00 -9.24 -5.36
CA THR A 32 -10.53 -9.94 -6.56
C THR A 32 -9.25 -10.71 -6.22
N PRO A 33 -9.06 -11.92 -6.75
CA PRO A 33 -7.78 -12.62 -6.65
C PRO A 33 -6.63 -11.71 -7.08
N LEU A 34 -5.57 -11.67 -6.27
CA LEU A 34 -4.36 -10.95 -6.64
C LEU A 34 -3.53 -11.86 -7.55
N PHE A 35 -3.22 -11.36 -8.75
CA PHE A 35 -2.31 -12.01 -9.67
C PHE A 35 -0.94 -11.33 -9.56
N GLY A 36 0.11 -12.10 -9.24
CA GLY A 36 1.50 -11.62 -9.35
C GLY A 36 2.38 -11.91 -8.13
N GLY A 37 3.55 -11.25 -8.12
CA GLY A 37 4.57 -11.35 -7.06
C GLY A 37 5.75 -12.28 -7.39
N GLY A 38 5.57 -13.19 -8.34
CA GLY A 38 6.58 -14.15 -8.81
C GLY A 38 7.37 -13.71 -10.03
N VAL A 39 8.47 -14.42 -10.26
CA VAL A 39 9.28 -14.34 -11.48
C VAL A 39 8.52 -14.95 -12.66
N GLU A 40 7.70 -15.95 -12.37
CA GLU A 40 6.88 -16.66 -13.33
C GLU A 40 5.51 -15.99 -13.52
N PRO A 41 5.13 -15.64 -14.76
CA PRO A 41 3.79 -15.16 -15.07
C PRO A 41 2.73 -16.16 -14.60
N GLN A 42 1.59 -15.65 -14.12
CA GLN A 42 0.43 -16.45 -13.65
C GLN A 42 0.70 -17.35 -12.44
N GLN A 43 1.90 -17.30 -11.84
CA GLN A 43 2.20 -17.97 -10.58
C GLN A 43 2.45 -16.93 -9.50
N ALA A 44 1.65 -16.99 -8.44
CA ALA A 44 1.91 -16.19 -7.26
C ALA A 44 3.20 -16.69 -6.60
N ASP A 45 4.07 -15.76 -6.19
CA ASP A 45 5.22 -16.11 -5.36
C ASP A 45 4.71 -16.52 -3.97
N ALA A 46 4.86 -17.80 -3.63
CA ALA A 46 4.47 -18.35 -2.33
C ALA A 46 5.17 -17.66 -1.16
N VAL A 47 6.32 -17.00 -1.39
CA VAL A 47 7.10 -16.33 -0.35
C VAL A 47 6.78 -14.83 -0.27
N THR A 48 6.65 -14.15 -1.41
CA THR A 48 6.47 -12.68 -1.44
C THR A 48 5.37 -12.19 -2.39
N MET A 49 4.21 -12.84 -2.41
CA MET A 49 3.05 -12.45 -3.23
C MET A 49 2.68 -10.96 -3.10
N VAL A 50 2.79 -10.39 -1.90
CA VAL A 50 2.72 -8.93 -1.69
C VAL A 50 4.04 -8.46 -1.10
N ARG A 51 4.74 -7.56 -1.80
CA ARG A 51 6.02 -7.00 -1.32
C ARG A 51 5.81 -5.66 -0.63
N GLY A 52 6.45 -5.44 0.51
CA GLY A 52 6.40 -4.17 1.23
C GLY A 52 6.86 -2.98 0.36
N SER A 53 7.83 -3.22 -0.53
CA SER A 53 8.30 -2.23 -1.51
C SER A 53 7.23 -1.81 -2.52
N GLN A 54 6.38 -2.75 -2.97
CA GLN A 54 5.29 -2.46 -3.89
C GLN A 54 4.21 -1.63 -3.22
N VAL A 55 3.76 -1.99 -2.01
CA VAL A 55 2.75 -1.18 -1.31
C VAL A 55 3.30 0.19 -0.93
N ARG A 56 4.59 0.29 -0.57
CA ARG A 56 5.25 1.60 -0.41
C ARG A 56 5.17 2.45 -1.68
N GLY A 57 5.44 1.86 -2.85
CA GLY A 57 5.30 2.54 -4.15
C GLY A 57 3.87 3.04 -4.40
N HIS A 58 2.87 2.21 -4.11
CA HIS A 58 1.45 2.59 -4.24
C HIS A 58 1.05 3.70 -3.26
N LEU A 59 1.51 3.67 -2.01
CA LEU A 59 1.24 4.72 -1.03
C LEU A 59 1.88 6.05 -1.46
N ARG A 60 3.11 6.01 -1.98
CA ARG A 60 3.79 7.18 -2.54
C ARG A 60 3.02 7.75 -3.74
N PHE A 61 2.51 6.90 -4.62
CA PHE A 61 1.64 7.31 -5.73
C PHE A 61 0.35 8.00 -5.24
N TRP A 62 -0.38 7.37 -4.31
CA TRP A 62 -1.61 7.94 -3.76
C TRP A 62 -1.37 9.21 -2.95
N TRP A 63 -0.22 9.33 -2.29
CA TRP A 63 0.19 10.58 -1.66
C TRP A 63 0.31 11.71 -2.69
N ARG A 64 0.95 11.48 -3.84
CA ARG A 64 1.00 12.48 -4.92
C ARG A 64 -0.39 12.81 -5.46
N ALA A 65 -1.23 11.80 -5.70
CA ALA A 65 -2.58 12.03 -6.21
C ALA A 65 -3.47 12.84 -5.25
N THR A 66 -3.31 12.64 -3.94
CA THR A 66 -4.15 13.29 -2.92
C THR A 66 -3.57 14.61 -2.39
N ARG A 67 -2.25 14.79 -2.42
CA ARG A 67 -1.56 15.99 -1.90
C ARG A 67 -0.98 16.88 -3.00
N GLY A 68 -0.87 16.40 -4.23
CA GLY A 68 -0.29 17.14 -5.35
C GLY A 68 -0.99 18.48 -5.63
N GLY A 69 -2.31 18.53 -5.47
CA GLY A 69 -3.08 19.76 -5.66
C GLY A 69 -2.70 20.90 -4.70
N ARG A 70 -2.11 20.60 -3.54
CA ARG A 70 -1.65 21.61 -2.57
C ARG A 70 -0.46 22.42 -3.07
N PHE A 71 0.26 21.92 -4.07
CA PHE A 71 1.45 22.56 -4.58
C PHE A 71 1.18 23.47 -5.78
N GLU A 72 -0.08 23.63 -6.21
CA GLU A 72 -0.49 24.56 -7.28
C GLU A 72 0.32 24.45 -8.59
N GLY A 73 0.88 23.26 -8.88
CA GLY A 73 1.72 23.02 -10.05
C GLY A 73 3.23 23.14 -9.80
N ASP A 74 3.67 23.52 -8.60
CA ASP A 74 5.09 23.50 -8.21
C ASP A 74 5.58 22.07 -7.94
N LEU A 75 6.13 21.47 -8.99
CA LEU A 75 6.65 20.10 -8.95
C LEU A 75 7.91 19.96 -8.09
N GLU A 76 8.72 21.01 -7.97
CA GLU A 76 9.95 20.98 -7.16
C GLU A 76 9.63 21.01 -5.67
N ALA A 77 8.68 21.86 -5.25
CA ALA A 77 8.18 21.86 -3.89
C ALA A 77 7.53 20.51 -3.54
N MET A 78 6.72 19.96 -4.44
CA MET A 78 6.12 18.63 -4.23
C MET A 78 7.19 17.55 -4.07
N ARG A 79 8.19 17.54 -4.96
CA ARG A 79 9.30 16.58 -4.93
C ARG A 79 10.08 16.65 -3.61
N ARG A 80 10.38 17.85 -3.10
CA ARG A 80 11.10 18.02 -1.83
C ARG A 80 10.35 17.41 -0.66
N VAL A 81 9.04 17.64 -0.57
CA VAL A 81 8.21 17.07 0.50
C VAL A 81 8.06 15.56 0.33
N GLU A 82 7.91 15.09 -0.91
CA GLU A 82 7.85 13.66 -1.22
C GLU A 82 9.13 12.93 -0.79
N GLU A 83 10.30 13.49 -1.11
CA GLU A 83 11.61 12.97 -0.72
C GLU A 83 11.81 12.99 0.80
N ALA A 84 11.31 14.01 1.51
CA ALA A 84 11.38 14.07 2.97
C ALA A 84 10.60 12.94 3.67
N ILE A 85 9.47 12.52 3.08
CA ILE A 85 8.62 11.45 3.64
C ILE A 85 9.13 10.08 3.21
N TRP A 86 9.31 9.89 1.90
CA TRP A 86 9.53 8.58 1.27
C TRP A 86 11.01 8.26 1.01
N GLY A 87 11.92 9.19 1.33
CA GLY A 87 13.35 9.10 1.08
C GLY A 87 13.73 9.44 -0.37
N SER A 88 15.00 9.81 -0.54
CA SER A 88 15.62 10.06 -1.85
C SER A 88 16.73 9.06 -2.15
N LEU A 89 17.08 8.90 -3.44
CA LEU A 89 18.32 8.22 -3.82
C LEU A 89 19.47 9.12 -3.38
N GLY A 90 20.29 8.64 -2.45
CA GLY A 90 21.27 9.39 -1.63
C GLY A 90 22.32 10.19 -2.38
N ALA A 91 21.90 11.23 -3.10
CA ALA A 91 22.77 12.29 -3.60
C ALA A 91 23.11 13.24 -2.44
N LYS A 92 24.36 13.71 -2.40
CA LYS A 92 24.82 14.70 -1.41
C LYS A 92 23.86 15.89 -1.37
N GLY A 93 23.33 16.19 -0.19
CA GLY A 93 22.40 17.30 0.04
C GLY A 93 20.91 16.99 -0.14
N LYS A 94 20.51 15.73 -0.37
CA LYS A 94 19.09 15.33 -0.43
C LYS A 94 18.63 14.61 0.84
N ALA A 95 17.30 14.51 1.00
CA ALA A 95 16.66 13.85 2.13
C ALA A 95 17.21 12.41 2.31
N GLY A 96 17.50 12.04 3.56
CA GLY A 96 18.09 10.76 3.94
C GLY A 96 17.13 9.56 3.77
N PRO A 97 17.34 8.46 4.52
CA PRO A 97 16.49 7.27 4.40
C PRO A 97 15.01 7.59 4.67
N SER A 98 14.12 6.82 4.04
CA SER A 98 12.66 6.96 4.20
C SER A 98 12.24 6.96 5.68
N SER A 99 11.45 7.95 6.07
CA SER A 99 10.83 8.00 7.40
C SER A 99 9.73 6.96 7.56
N VAL A 100 9.22 6.43 6.44
CA VAL A 100 8.17 5.40 6.41
C VAL A 100 8.78 4.01 6.23
N ILE A 101 8.45 3.11 7.15
CA ILE A 101 8.79 1.69 7.09
C ILE A 101 7.51 0.91 6.83
N VAL A 102 7.50 0.06 5.80
CA VAL A 102 6.36 -0.80 5.48
C VAL A 102 6.77 -2.26 5.56
N ALA A 103 6.06 -3.00 6.39
CA ALA A 103 6.25 -4.44 6.58
C ALA A 103 4.93 -5.16 6.38
N ILE A 104 5.00 -6.38 5.84
CA ILE A 104 3.86 -7.28 5.69
C ILE A 104 4.18 -8.48 6.58
N PRO A 105 3.69 -8.49 7.83
CA PRO A 105 4.08 -9.51 8.79
C PRO A 105 3.41 -10.86 8.52
N GLU A 106 2.21 -10.84 7.94
CA GLU A 106 1.37 -12.02 7.73
C GLU A 106 0.63 -11.90 6.40
N PHE A 107 0.52 -13.03 5.70
CA PHE A 107 -0.35 -13.20 4.54
C PHE A 107 -0.98 -14.58 4.62
N LYS A 108 -2.26 -14.69 4.24
CA LYS A 108 -3.00 -15.95 4.20
C LYS A 108 -3.51 -16.21 2.79
N GLU A 109 -3.01 -17.27 2.16
CA GLU A 109 -3.53 -17.77 0.89
C GLU A 109 -4.95 -18.29 1.07
N THR A 110 -5.82 -17.98 0.12
CA THR A 110 -7.14 -18.59 -0.01
C THR A 110 -7.21 -19.17 -1.41
N PRO A 111 -7.41 -20.49 -1.57
CA PRO A 111 -7.46 -21.12 -2.88
C PRO A 111 -8.56 -20.49 -3.74
N VAL A 112 -8.21 -20.12 -4.97
CA VAL A 112 -9.16 -19.70 -5.99
C VAL A 112 -9.76 -20.98 -6.58
N GLY A 113 -11.07 -21.19 -6.40
CA GLY A 113 -11.78 -22.35 -6.95
C GLY A 113 -11.97 -23.56 -6.03
N ASP A 114 -11.61 -23.49 -4.75
CA ASP A 114 -11.98 -24.51 -3.76
C ASP A 114 -13.52 -24.52 -3.57
N PRO A 115 -14.20 -25.68 -3.71
CA PRO A 115 -15.64 -25.80 -3.47
C PRO A 115 -16.11 -25.35 -2.08
N GLY A 116 -15.20 -25.34 -1.08
CA GLY A 116 -15.44 -24.81 0.26
C GLY A 116 -15.08 -23.33 0.45
N SER A 117 -14.55 -22.65 -0.58
CA SER A 117 -14.11 -21.25 -0.49
C SER A 117 -15.32 -20.30 -0.57
N PRO A 118 -15.44 -19.30 0.33
CA PRO A 118 -16.50 -18.30 0.26
C PRO A 118 -16.35 -17.33 -0.93
N LEU A 119 -15.33 -17.52 -1.77
CA LEU A 119 -15.01 -16.72 -2.96
C LEU A 119 -15.01 -17.60 -4.24
N SER A 120 -15.74 -18.71 -4.25
CA SER A 120 -15.82 -19.70 -5.34
C SER A 120 -16.46 -19.18 -6.65
N TYR A 121 -16.28 -17.92 -7.01
CA TYR A 121 -16.91 -17.31 -8.18
C TYR A 121 -15.88 -16.87 -9.24
N VAL A 122 -15.95 -17.60 -10.36
CA VAL A 122 -15.78 -17.13 -11.75
C VAL A 122 -14.49 -16.37 -12.04
N ALA A 123 -13.51 -17.12 -12.56
CA ALA A 123 -12.52 -16.52 -13.45
C ALA A 123 -13.28 -15.84 -14.61
N PHE A 124 -13.23 -14.51 -14.68
CA PHE A 124 -13.71 -13.80 -15.86
C PHE A 124 -12.83 -14.22 -17.05
N PRO A 125 -13.44 -14.56 -18.20
CA PRO A 125 -12.73 -15.07 -19.38
C PRO A 125 -11.74 -14.05 -19.95
#